data_AF-A0A2N3AIX7-F1
#
_entry.id   AF-A0A2N3AIX7-F1
#
_cell.length_a   1.000
_cell.length_b   1.000
_cell.length_c   1.000
_cell.angle_alpha   90.00
_cell.angle_beta   90.00
_cell.angle_gamma   90.00
#
_symmetry.space_group_name_H-M   'P 1'
#
loop_
_entity.id
_entity.type
_entity.pdbx_description
1 polymer ?
#
loop_
_entity_poly.entity_id
_entity_poly.type
_entity_poly.pdbx_seq_one_letter_code
_entity_poly.pdbx_strand_id
1 'polypeptide(L)'
;MALDITGTAGIGNNYDGMDSGMRSRITNPPTTDFNGETGIETLNAKLRVRHGIVNLSGTATVGDPDVSGNEYKETLDGVYVDDGGDDSFGGNQGADNVYSDNGTKQPYDFGEGTFHFPTLDELYIEPETGNTFPNDDGGLCSYHEYYNKYGLHLPVNISSITSDTASFYYPEDNNPDTNGNYINWDQGTGELTISGIIVIDAGCIDFAIGKKGNLIEYKGKAVEGTMRKGTIVSKVDISVHGDLLAKDLFPTTDVLGLIAYRDLNLATGPGDSQLKMMGAFYAQNKITSRKQNQIAGTFVSDNFDMGINVPKIFQVPGLENNLPPGMPGATITYTMYTSNWHEVHE
;
A
#
# COMPACT_ATOMS: atom_id res chain seq x y z
N MET A 1 -20.38 -10.15 5.82
CA MET A 1 -20.15 -8.81 5.25
C MET A 1 -18.64 -8.65 5.09
N ALA A 2 -18.17 -8.36 3.88
CA ALA A 2 -16.74 -8.25 3.59
C ALA A 2 -16.27 -6.79 3.62
N LEU A 3 -17.14 -5.86 3.21
CA LEU A 3 -16.85 -4.44 3.13
C LEU A 3 -18.13 -3.65 3.45
N ASP A 4 -18.00 -2.59 4.25
CA ASP A 4 -19.09 -1.68 4.58
C ASP A 4 -18.67 -0.25 4.28
N ILE A 5 -19.27 0.36 3.25
CA ILE A 5 -19.00 1.73 2.81
C ILE A 5 -20.25 2.57 3.09
N THR A 6 -20.09 3.58 3.96
CA THR A 6 -21.19 4.40 4.44
C THR A 6 -20.90 5.89 4.30
N GLY A 7 -21.95 6.72 4.34
CA GLY A 7 -21.81 8.16 4.24
C GLY A 7 -21.44 8.59 2.82
N THR A 8 -20.37 9.36 2.65
CA THR A 8 -19.89 9.86 1.35
C THR A 8 -18.60 9.19 0.89
N ALA A 9 -18.24 8.04 1.48
CA ALA A 9 -17.05 7.29 1.10
C ALA A 9 -17.26 6.53 -0.21
N GLY A 10 -16.20 6.21 -0.92
CA GLY A 10 -16.30 5.43 -2.14
C GLY A 10 -14.97 4.88 -2.63
N ILE A 11 -15.04 4.11 -3.70
CA ILE A 11 -13.88 3.57 -4.42
C ILE A 11 -13.88 4.22 -5.80
N GLY A 12 -12.84 4.99 -6.13
CA GLY A 12 -12.72 5.67 -7.42
C GLY A 12 -11.66 5.05 -8.34
N ASN A 13 -11.61 5.53 -9.58
CA ASN A 13 -10.67 5.09 -10.62
C ASN A 13 -9.67 6.18 -11.06
N ASN A 14 -9.52 7.24 -10.27
CA ASN A 14 -8.69 8.40 -10.61
C ASN A 14 -8.15 9.11 -9.34
N TYR A 15 -7.46 10.22 -9.52
CA TYR A 15 -6.85 11.02 -8.45
C TYR A 15 -7.66 12.25 -8.03
N ASP A 16 -8.98 12.24 -8.24
CA ASP A 16 -9.82 13.38 -7.87
C ASP A 16 -9.69 13.76 -6.37
N GLY A 17 -9.47 15.05 -6.16
CA GLY A 17 -9.21 15.67 -4.87
C GLY A 17 -7.96 15.17 -4.14
N MET A 18 -6.95 14.67 -4.86
CA MET A 18 -5.58 14.54 -4.35
C MET A 18 -4.94 15.93 -4.21
N ASP A 19 -4.17 16.13 -3.15
CA ASP A 19 -3.39 17.34 -2.94
C ASP A 19 -2.33 17.53 -4.04
N SER A 20 -2.24 18.74 -4.60
CA SER A 20 -1.32 19.03 -5.71
C SER A 20 0.16 18.82 -5.37
N GLY A 21 0.59 19.05 -4.12
CA GLY A 21 1.96 18.83 -3.68
C GLY A 21 2.30 17.35 -3.52
N MET A 22 1.28 16.52 -3.28
CA MET A 22 1.39 15.06 -3.30
C MET A 22 1.36 14.53 -4.73
N ARG A 23 0.47 15.06 -5.59
CA ARG A 23 0.36 14.70 -7.01
C ARG A 23 1.65 14.97 -7.79
N SER A 24 2.40 16.02 -7.44
CA SER A 24 3.68 16.36 -8.09
C SER A 24 4.85 15.45 -7.71
N ARG A 25 4.69 14.61 -6.68
CA ARG A 25 5.69 13.66 -6.17
C ARG A 25 5.36 12.21 -6.49
N ILE A 26 4.34 11.96 -7.31
CA ILE A 26 4.00 10.62 -7.80
C ILE A 26 4.03 10.57 -9.32
N THR A 27 4.27 9.38 -9.86
CA THR A 27 4.14 9.12 -11.30
C THR A 27 2.71 9.34 -11.78
N ASN A 28 2.57 9.78 -13.04
CA ASN A 28 1.25 9.88 -13.66
C ASN A 28 0.61 8.49 -13.78
N PRO A 29 -0.71 8.40 -13.61
CA PRO A 29 -1.41 7.16 -13.88
C PRO A 29 -1.37 6.84 -15.38
N PRO A 30 -1.59 5.58 -15.77
CA PRO A 30 -1.83 5.20 -17.16
C PRO A 30 -2.98 5.99 -17.80
N THR A 31 -3.03 5.97 -19.13
CA THR A 31 -4.14 6.52 -19.90
C THR A 31 -4.89 5.42 -20.65
N THR A 32 -6.19 5.62 -20.88
CA THR A 32 -7.04 4.71 -21.64
C THR A 32 -7.97 5.47 -22.59
N ASP A 33 -8.59 4.75 -23.52
CA ASP A 33 -9.69 5.25 -24.35
C ASP A 33 -11.01 4.69 -23.79
N PHE A 34 -11.98 5.56 -23.55
CA PHE A 34 -13.27 5.17 -22.95
C PHE A 34 -14.41 6.04 -23.49
N ASN A 35 -15.54 5.42 -23.85
CA ASN A 35 -16.74 6.10 -24.34
C ASN A 35 -16.53 7.20 -25.41
N GLY A 36 -15.52 7.04 -26.26
CA GLY A 36 -15.20 7.97 -27.35
C GLY A 36 -14.21 9.08 -26.95
N GLU A 37 -13.77 9.11 -25.70
CA GLU A 37 -12.69 9.94 -25.20
C GLU A 37 -11.36 9.19 -25.28
N THR A 38 -10.29 9.89 -25.65
CA THR A 38 -9.00 9.28 -25.93
C THR A 38 -7.93 9.79 -24.96
N GLY A 39 -7.14 8.88 -24.43
CA GLY A 39 -5.99 9.23 -23.58
C GLY A 39 -6.35 9.84 -22.22
N ILE A 40 -7.50 9.48 -21.64
CA ILE A 40 -7.91 9.94 -20.31
C ILE A 40 -7.19 9.15 -19.21
N GLU A 41 -6.87 9.78 -18.09
CA GLU A 41 -6.19 9.14 -16.95
C GLU A 41 -7.06 8.04 -16.31
N THR A 42 -6.44 6.94 -15.89
CA THR A 42 -7.12 5.86 -15.16
C THR A 42 -6.17 5.11 -14.23
N LEU A 43 -6.69 4.66 -13.09
CA LEU A 43 -5.98 3.73 -12.19
C LEU A 43 -6.16 2.27 -12.57
N ASN A 44 -6.95 1.97 -13.61
CA ASN A 44 -7.40 0.63 -13.97
C ASN A 44 -8.01 -0.13 -12.77
N ALA A 45 -8.72 0.61 -11.91
CA ALA A 45 -9.19 0.15 -10.62
C ALA A 45 -10.26 -0.94 -10.79
N LYS A 46 -10.14 -1.98 -9.96
CA LYS A 46 -11.08 -3.09 -9.90
C LYS A 46 -11.44 -3.39 -8.46
N LEU A 47 -12.71 -3.67 -8.19
CA LEU A 47 -13.16 -4.19 -6.91
C LEU A 47 -13.29 -5.71 -7.00
N ARG A 48 -12.64 -6.43 -6.10
CA ARG A 48 -12.76 -7.89 -6.01
C ARG A 48 -13.04 -8.33 -4.58
N VAL A 49 -14.06 -9.16 -4.42
CA VAL A 49 -14.42 -9.78 -3.13
C VAL A 49 -14.69 -11.25 -3.39
N ARG A 50 -13.86 -12.10 -2.77
CA ARG A 50 -13.97 -13.56 -2.93
C ARG A 50 -15.09 -14.16 -2.10
N HIS A 51 -15.30 -13.66 -0.88
CA HIS A 51 -16.33 -14.14 0.04
C HIS A 51 -17.00 -12.97 0.75
N GLY A 52 -18.32 -12.85 0.60
CA GLY A 52 -19.18 -11.93 1.34
C GLY A 52 -19.66 -10.72 0.54
N ILE A 53 -20.61 -10.00 1.14
CA ILE A 53 -21.33 -8.88 0.52
C ILE A 53 -20.58 -7.55 0.72
N VAL A 54 -20.68 -6.66 -0.28
CA VAL A 54 -20.30 -5.25 -0.19
C VAL A 54 -21.55 -4.42 0.16
N ASN A 55 -21.53 -3.77 1.32
CA ASN A 55 -22.64 -2.93 1.77
C ASN A 55 -22.40 -1.47 1.37
N LEU A 56 -23.35 -0.85 0.67
CA LEU A 56 -23.31 0.57 0.27
C LEU A 56 -24.48 1.32 0.90
N SER A 57 -24.18 2.29 1.76
CA SER A 57 -25.20 3.11 2.43
C SER A 57 -24.91 4.61 2.39
N GLY A 58 -25.97 5.43 2.48
CA GLY A 58 -25.84 6.88 2.43
C GLY A 58 -25.75 7.36 0.98
N THR A 59 -24.63 7.98 0.60
CA THR A 59 -24.29 8.34 -0.79
C THR A 59 -23.00 7.67 -1.22
N ALA A 60 -22.65 6.53 -0.60
CA ALA A 60 -21.45 5.80 -0.92
C ALA A 60 -21.51 5.22 -2.34
N THR A 61 -20.36 5.11 -3.00
CA THR A 61 -20.25 4.65 -4.39
C THR A 61 -19.10 3.67 -4.59
N VAL A 62 -19.26 2.82 -5.61
CA VAL A 62 -18.17 2.03 -6.20
C VAL A 62 -18.07 2.49 -7.64
N GLY A 63 -17.09 3.35 -7.91
CA GLY A 63 -16.98 4.13 -9.14
C GLY A 63 -17.82 5.37 -9.07
N ASP A 64 -17.78 6.18 -10.13
CA ASP A 64 -18.67 7.30 -10.30
C ASP A 64 -19.30 7.27 -11.71
N PRO A 65 -20.44 7.94 -11.93
CA PRO A 65 -21.04 8.05 -13.25
C PRO A 65 -20.05 8.63 -14.26
N ASP A 66 -20.01 8.06 -15.46
CA ASP A 66 -19.25 8.59 -16.60
C ASP A 66 -19.73 10.01 -16.96
N VAL A 67 -18.79 10.96 -17.01
CA VAL A 67 -19.07 12.35 -17.37
C VAL A 67 -18.18 12.76 -18.54
N SER A 68 -18.78 12.74 -19.74
CA SER A 68 -18.09 13.14 -20.96
C SER A 68 -17.49 14.55 -20.87
N GLY A 69 -16.23 14.66 -21.27
CA GLY A 69 -15.41 15.87 -21.25
C GLY A 69 -14.38 15.89 -20.11
N ASN A 70 -14.39 14.90 -19.21
CA ASN A 70 -13.40 14.81 -18.14
C ASN A 70 -12.08 14.22 -18.64
N GLU A 71 -10.98 14.63 -18.00
CA GLU A 71 -9.63 14.18 -18.37
C GLU A 71 -9.25 12.82 -17.74
N TYR A 72 -10.18 12.19 -17.02
CA TYR A 72 -9.98 10.94 -16.30
C TYR A 72 -11.22 10.08 -16.35
N LYS A 73 -11.04 8.76 -16.18
CA LYS A 73 -12.13 7.79 -16.12
C LYS A 73 -12.74 7.71 -14.70
N GLU A 74 -14.06 7.71 -14.62
CA GLU A 74 -14.82 7.64 -13.36
C GLU A 74 -15.25 6.21 -12.99
N THR A 75 -15.71 5.44 -13.98
CA THR A 75 -16.16 4.06 -13.76
C THR A 75 -14.99 3.15 -13.40
N LEU A 76 -15.20 2.14 -12.55
CA LEU A 76 -14.21 1.08 -12.40
C LEU A 76 -14.12 0.23 -13.66
N ASP A 77 -12.92 -0.28 -13.92
CA ASP A 77 -12.64 -1.21 -15.02
C ASP A 77 -13.27 -2.59 -14.80
N GLY A 78 -13.66 -2.89 -13.56
CA GLY A 78 -14.43 -4.08 -13.28
C GLY A 78 -14.72 -4.30 -11.80
N VAL A 79 -15.83 -4.98 -11.56
CA VAL A 79 -16.30 -5.39 -10.24
C VAL A 79 -16.55 -6.90 -10.27
N TYR A 80 -15.99 -7.62 -9.30
CA TYR A 80 -16.02 -9.09 -9.23
C TYR A 80 -16.27 -9.53 -7.79
N VAL A 81 -17.54 -9.68 -7.41
CA VAL A 81 -17.95 -10.02 -6.04
C VAL A 81 -18.66 -11.35 -6.08
N ASP A 82 -18.06 -12.37 -5.47
CA ASP A 82 -18.66 -13.69 -5.31
C ASP A 82 -19.29 -13.82 -3.92
N ASP A 83 -20.18 -14.81 -3.77
CA ASP A 83 -20.85 -15.20 -2.51
C ASP A 83 -22.11 -14.39 -2.10
N GLY A 84 -22.79 -13.77 -3.07
CA GLY A 84 -24.11 -13.12 -2.88
C GLY A 84 -25.18 -13.43 -3.93
N GLY A 85 -24.85 -14.12 -5.03
CA GLY A 85 -25.79 -14.24 -6.16
C GLY A 85 -26.24 -12.86 -6.67
N ASP A 86 -27.53 -12.69 -6.94
CA ASP A 86 -28.13 -11.38 -7.30
C ASP A 86 -27.99 -10.32 -6.17
N ASP A 87 -27.63 -10.71 -4.94
CA ASP A 87 -27.55 -9.84 -3.73
C ASP A 87 -26.10 -9.51 -3.30
N SER A 88 -25.15 -9.50 -4.24
CA SER A 88 -23.73 -9.21 -3.98
C SER A 88 -23.48 -7.79 -3.45
N PHE A 89 -24.47 -6.88 -3.59
CA PHE A 89 -24.45 -5.52 -3.09
C PHE A 89 -25.64 -5.26 -2.16
N GLY A 90 -25.35 -4.97 -0.90
CA GLY A 90 -26.34 -4.66 0.13
C GLY A 90 -26.45 -3.16 0.43
N GLY A 91 -27.30 -2.84 1.42
CA GLY A 91 -27.47 -1.48 1.94
C GLY A 91 -28.60 -0.73 1.25
N ASN A 92 -28.78 0.55 1.59
CA ASN A 92 -29.88 1.33 1.00
C ASN A 92 -29.59 1.81 -0.43
N GLN A 93 -28.33 1.74 -0.88
CA GLN A 93 -27.93 2.04 -2.25
C GLN A 93 -27.75 0.76 -3.09
N GLY A 94 -27.17 -0.30 -2.50
CA GLY A 94 -26.99 -1.57 -3.19
C GLY A 94 -26.26 -1.44 -4.53
N ALA A 95 -26.68 -2.23 -5.52
CA ALA A 95 -26.09 -2.26 -6.86
C ALA A 95 -26.28 -0.96 -7.67
N ASP A 96 -27.25 -0.10 -7.30
CA ASP A 96 -27.59 1.11 -8.07
C ASP A 96 -26.48 2.19 -8.00
N ASN A 97 -25.62 2.13 -6.97
CA ASN A 97 -24.46 3.01 -6.81
C ASN A 97 -23.13 2.34 -7.19
N VAL A 98 -23.18 1.35 -8.07
CA VAL A 98 -21.99 0.70 -8.63
C VAL A 98 -21.86 1.07 -10.11
N TYR A 99 -20.81 1.81 -10.43
CA TYR A 99 -20.48 2.28 -11.77
C TYR A 99 -19.23 1.56 -12.25
N SER A 100 -19.42 0.53 -13.09
CA SER A 100 -18.34 -0.30 -13.60
C SER A 100 -18.62 -0.80 -15.01
N ASP A 101 -17.55 -1.04 -15.75
CA ASP A 101 -17.62 -1.40 -17.17
C ASP A 101 -18.23 -2.80 -17.40
N ASN A 102 -18.17 -3.67 -16.39
CA ASN A 102 -18.72 -5.04 -16.44
C ASN A 102 -20.02 -5.22 -15.63
N GLY A 103 -20.54 -4.14 -15.04
CA GLY A 103 -21.71 -4.17 -14.15
C GLY A 103 -21.46 -4.92 -12.84
N THR A 104 -22.53 -5.34 -12.17
CA THR A 104 -22.48 -5.85 -10.79
C THR A 104 -22.56 -7.37 -10.66
N LYS A 105 -22.65 -8.08 -11.79
CA LYS A 105 -23.02 -9.51 -11.81
C LYS A 105 -21.86 -10.47 -12.04
N GLN A 106 -20.65 -9.96 -12.25
CA GLN A 106 -19.51 -10.83 -12.48
C GLN A 106 -19.07 -11.47 -11.15
N PRO A 107 -18.92 -12.80 -11.11
CA PRO A 107 -18.36 -13.47 -9.94
C PRO A 107 -16.86 -13.14 -9.82
N TYR A 108 -16.26 -13.54 -8.70
CA TYR A 108 -14.82 -13.49 -8.50
C TYR A 108 -14.10 -14.20 -9.66
N ASP A 109 -13.17 -13.48 -10.29
CA ASP A 109 -12.57 -13.85 -11.57
C ASP A 109 -11.26 -14.65 -11.43
N PHE A 110 -10.85 -14.98 -10.21
CA PHE A 110 -9.69 -15.83 -9.94
C PHE A 110 -10.10 -17.18 -9.37
N GLY A 111 -9.30 -18.21 -9.68
CA GLY A 111 -9.53 -19.56 -9.15
C GLY A 111 -9.37 -19.63 -7.63
N GLU A 112 -10.03 -20.61 -7.01
CA GLU A 112 -9.90 -20.88 -5.59
C GLU A 112 -8.42 -21.10 -5.21
N GLY A 113 -7.92 -20.35 -4.23
CA GLY A 113 -6.53 -20.47 -3.77
C GLY A 113 -5.48 -19.75 -4.63
N THR A 114 -5.87 -18.99 -5.65
CA THR A 114 -4.92 -18.17 -6.45
C THR A 114 -4.24 -17.12 -5.59
N PHE A 115 -5.00 -16.50 -4.70
CA PHE A 115 -4.53 -15.48 -3.77
C PHE A 115 -4.99 -15.82 -2.35
N HIS A 116 -4.09 -15.65 -1.40
CA HIS A 116 -4.34 -15.64 0.03
C HIS A 116 -3.66 -14.41 0.64
N PHE A 117 -4.08 -14.02 1.84
CA PHE A 117 -3.42 -12.95 2.57
C PHE A 117 -1.97 -13.38 2.90
N PRO A 118 -0.94 -12.65 2.47
CA PRO A 118 0.45 -13.06 2.71
C PRO A 118 0.78 -12.87 4.19
N THR A 119 1.08 -13.95 4.90
CA THR A 119 1.44 -13.91 6.32
C THR A 119 2.94 -13.88 6.53
N LEU A 120 3.40 -13.33 7.66
CA LEU A 120 4.83 -13.27 7.99
C LEU A 120 5.44 -14.64 8.36
N ASP A 121 4.61 -15.66 8.57
CA ASP A 121 5.02 -17.05 8.76
C ASP A 121 5.29 -17.78 7.44
N GLU A 122 4.90 -17.20 6.30
CA GLU A 122 5.16 -17.79 4.99
C GLU A 122 6.63 -17.71 4.58
N LEU A 123 7.01 -18.64 3.71
CA LEU A 123 8.32 -18.68 3.05
C LEU A 123 8.63 -17.35 2.37
N TYR A 124 9.78 -16.78 2.69
CA TYR A 124 10.33 -15.67 1.94
C TYR A 124 10.91 -16.15 0.62
N ILE A 125 10.43 -15.55 -0.47
CA ILE A 125 10.96 -15.76 -1.82
C ILE A 125 11.33 -14.37 -2.35
N GLU A 126 12.59 -14.19 -2.75
CA GLU A 126 13.05 -12.94 -3.34
C GLU A 126 12.30 -12.69 -4.67
N PRO A 127 11.52 -11.61 -4.80
CA PRO A 127 10.62 -11.42 -5.96
C PRO A 127 11.34 -11.34 -7.30
N GLU A 128 12.54 -10.75 -7.34
CA GLU A 128 13.28 -10.52 -8.58
C GLU A 128 13.94 -11.79 -9.14
N THR A 129 14.37 -12.68 -8.26
CA THR A 129 15.22 -13.84 -8.63
C THR A 129 14.53 -15.18 -8.39
N GLY A 130 13.50 -15.22 -7.54
CA GLY A 130 12.90 -16.46 -7.04
C GLY A 130 13.76 -17.17 -5.99
N ASN A 131 14.82 -16.54 -5.48
CA ASN A 131 15.71 -17.16 -4.51
C ASN A 131 15.02 -17.39 -3.16
N THR A 132 15.36 -18.53 -2.54
CA THR A 132 15.00 -18.86 -1.15
C THR A 132 16.25 -18.84 -0.27
N PHE A 133 16.08 -18.57 1.02
CA PHE A 133 17.20 -18.40 1.95
C PHE A 133 17.17 -19.47 3.05
N PRO A 134 18.33 -20.00 3.47
CA PRO A 134 18.37 -21.02 4.52
C PRO A 134 18.19 -20.41 5.91
N ASN A 135 17.31 -21.01 6.72
CA ASN A 135 17.21 -20.73 8.15
C ASN A 135 18.36 -21.44 8.91
N ASP A 136 18.41 -21.25 10.24
CA ASP A 136 19.54 -21.74 11.05
C ASP A 136 19.54 -23.27 11.24
N ASP A 137 18.38 -23.92 11.02
CA ASP A 137 18.21 -25.38 11.07
C ASP A 137 18.43 -26.05 9.70
N GLY A 138 18.78 -25.27 8.66
CA GLY A 138 18.96 -25.75 7.29
C GLY A 138 17.67 -25.92 6.49
N GLY A 139 16.53 -25.49 7.04
CA GLY A 139 15.27 -25.29 6.31
C GLY A 139 15.23 -23.96 5.55
N LEU A 140 14.05 -23.56 5.07
CA LEU A 140 13.87 -22.30 4.34
C LEU A 140 13.29 -21.22 5.26
N CYS A 141 13.78 -19.98 5.13
CA CYS A 141 13.36 -18.84 5.95
C CYS A 141 11.91 -18.44 5.68
N SER A 142 11.10 -18.28 6.74
CA SER A 142 9.92 -17.43 6.68
C SER A 142 10.30 -15.94 6.54
N TYR A 143 9.33 -15.05 6.30
CA TYR A 143 9.58 -13.60 6.38
C TYR A 143 10.16 -13.21 7.75
N HIS A 144 9.61 -13.75 8.85
CA HIS A 144 10.13 -13.50 10.19
C HIS A 144 11.61 -13.86 10.35
N GLU A 145 11.99 -15.06 9.90
CA GLU A 145 13.39 -15.53 9.97
C GLU A 145 14.29 -14.72 9.03
N TYR A 146 13.79 -14.38 7.84
CA TYR A 146 14.53 -13.59 6.87
C TYR A 146 14.87 -12.20 7.42
N TYR A 147 13.90 -11.48 7.99
CA TYR A 147 14.17 -10.17 8.59
C TYR A 147 15.15 -10.26 9.75
N ASN A 148 15.00 -11.26 10.62
CA ASN A 148 15.89 -11.46 11.77
C ASN A 148 17.34 -11.75 11.38
N LYS A 149 17.54 -12.41 10.23
CA LYS A 149 18.86 -12.85 9.79
C LYS A 149 19.55 -11.87 8.84
N TYR A 150 18.77 -11.23 7.97
CA TYR A 150 19.30 -10.41 6.89
C TYR A 150 18.99 -8.92 7.03
N GLY A 151 18.13 -8.51 7.97
CA GLY A 151 17.84 -7.09 8.24
C GLY A 151 18.87 -6.43 9.17
N LEU A 152 18.93 -5.10 9.12
CA LEU A 152 19.73 -4.28 10.03
C LEU A 152 18.91 -3.97 11.29
N HIS A 153 19.29 -4.59 12.40
CA HIS A 153 18.64 -4.39 13.69
C HIS A 153 19.10 -3.09 14.33
N LEU A 154 18.14 -2.18 14.59
CA LEU A 154 18.44 -0.95 15.31
C LEU A 154 18.54 -1.18 16.82
N PRO A 155 19.42 -0.44 17.51
CA PRO A 155 19.47 -0.45 18.96
C PRO A 155 18.11 -0.14 19.59
N VAL A 156 17.72 -0.89 20.63
CA VAL A 156 16.40 -0.79 21.30
C VAL A 156 16.09 0.61 21.88
N ASN A 157 17.08 1.48 22.03
CA ASN A 157 16.87 2.86 22.48
C ASN A 157 16.36 3.80 21.36
N ILE A 158 16.29 3.34 20.10
CA ILE A 158 15.66 4.07 18.99
C ILE A 158 14.23 3.57 18.83
N SER A 159 13.32 4.17 19.58
CA SER A 159 11.89 3.84 19.52
C SER A 159 11.08 4.79 18.62
N SER A 160 11.72 5.77 18.00
CA SER A 160 11.01 6.72 17.13
C SER A 160 11.94 7.47 16.17
N ILE A 161 11.39 7.88 15.02
CA ILE A 161 12.00 8.83 14.07
C ILE A 161 11.12 10.07 14.05
N THR A 162 11.52 11.10 14.80
CA THR A 162 10.73 12.32 14.99
C THR A 162 11.63 13.54 15.08
N SER A 163 11.04 14.75 15.07
CA SER A 163 11.76 16.00 15.32
C SER A 163 12.51 16.06 16.66
N ASP A 164 12.19 15.18 17.61
CA ASP A 164 12.85 15.11 18.91
C ASP A 164 13.88 13.97 18.99
N THR A 165 13.88 13.09 18.00
CA THR A 165 14.89 12.05 17.85
C THR A 165 16.17 12.68 17.35
N ALA A 166 17.25 12.58 18.13
CA ALA A 166 18.57 13.01 17.70
C ALA A 166 19.00 12.31 16.40
N SER A 167 19.72 13.00 15.53
CA SER A 167 20.23 12.42 14.30
C SER A 167 21.05 11.16 14.57
N PHE A 168 20.88 10.13 13.74
CA PHE A 168 21.59 8.86 13.85
C PHE A 168 21.77 8.24 12.48
N TYR A 169 22.76 7.37 12.35
CA TYR A 169 22.96 6.57 11.14
C TYR A 169 23.57 5.22 11.47
N TYR A 170 23.16 4.21 10.71
CA TYR A 170 23.66 2.86 10.80
C TYR A 170 23.79 2.23 9.41
N PRO A 171 24.83 1.43 9.17
CA PRO A 171 26.03 1.25 10.01
C PRO A 171 26.85 2.54 10.28
N GLU A 172 27.69 2.54 11.32
CA GLU A 172 28.48 3.72 11.77
C GLU A 172 29.56 4.18 10.77
N ASP A 173 29.83 3.40 9.72
CA ASP A 173 30.75 3.78 8.64
C ASP A 173 30.06 4.54 7.50
N ASN A 174 28.75 4.80 7.65
CA ASN A 174 27.90 5.49 6.68
C ASN A 174 27.74 4.78 5.32
N ASN A 175 28.09 3.50 5.26
CA ASN A 175 27.91 2.64 4.10
C ASN A 175 26.85 1.57 4.40
N PRO A 176 26.14 1.07 3.36
CA PRO A 176 25.31 -0.10 3.54
C PRO A 176 26.09 -1.30 4.07
N ASP A 177 25.43 -2.12 4.91
CA ASP A 177 26.00 -3.39 5.37
C ASP A 177 26.17 -4.40 4.21
N THR A 178 26.63 -5.60 4.53
CA THR A 178 26.85 -6.66 3.52
C THR A 178 25.57 -7.11 2.80
N ASN A 179 24.40 -6.86 3.38
CA ASN A 179 23.10 -7.15 2.80
C ASN A 179 22.49 -5.90 2.11
N GLY A 180 23.19 -4.77 2.12
CA GLY A 180 22.75 -3.53 1.52
C GLY A 180 21.81 -2.69 2.40
N ASN A 181 21.72 -2.98 3.69
CA ASN A 181 20.89 -2.25 4.63
C ASN A 181 21.59 -0.99 5.13
N TYR A 182 20.85 0.10 5.24
CA TYR A 182 21.36 1.37 5.71
C TYR A 182 20.21 2.27 6.15
N ILE A 183 20.41 3.04 7.21
CA ILE A 183 19.50 4.10 7.62
C ILE A 183 20.28 5.31 8.12
N ASN A 184 19.81 6.50 7.78
CA ASN A 184 20.27 7.77 8.32
C ASN A 184 19.08 8.70 8.53
N TRP A 185 18.90 9.13 9.77
CA TRP A 185 17.93 10.13 10.17
C TRP A 185 18.66 11.43 10.50
N ASP A 186 18.28 12.52 9.84
CA ASP A 186 18.75 13.86 10.15
C ASP A 186 17.64 14.71 10.77
N GLN A 187 17.74 14.90 12.09
CA GLN A 187 16.82 15.73 12.88
C GLN A 187 16.73 17.17 12.36
N GLY A 188 17.84 17.73 11.87
CA GLY A 188 17.90 19.14 11.49
C GLY A 188 17.15 19.45 10.20
N THR A 189 17.13 18.48 9.27
CA THR A 189 16.48 18.62 7.97
C THR A 189 15.13 17.90 7.89
N GLY A 190 14.86 16.93 8.77
CA GLY A 190 13.71 16.04 8.67
C GLY A 190 13.87 14.97 7.59
N GLU A 191 15.11 14.69 7.16
CA GLU A 191 15.39 13.74 6.09
C GLU A 191 15.69 12.34 6.63
N LEU A 192 15.03 11.33 6.04
CA LEU A 192 15.29 9.91 6.26
C LEU A 192 15.91 9.30 5.00
N THR A 193 17.20 8.98 5.02
CA THR A 193 17.84 8.19 3.96
C THR A 193 17.83 6.71 4.33
N ILE A 194 17.37 5.82 3.45
CA ILE A 194 17.22 4.40 3.77
C ILE A 194 17.55 3.49 2.58
N SER A 195 18.08 2.30 2.86
CA SER A 195 18.10 1.18 1.92
C SER A 195 18.01 -0.16 2.63
N GLY A 196 17.54 -1.19 1.93
CA GLY A 196 17.42 -2.53 2.49
C GLY A 196 16.33 -2.64 3.54
N ILE A 197 16.50 -3.52 4.50
CA ILE A 197 15.52 -3.85 5.55
C ILE A 197 16.07 -3.41 6.90
N ILE A 198 15.33 -2.54 7.57
CA ILE A 198 15.64 -2.00 8.90
C ILE A 198 14.67 -2.60 9.90
N VAL A 199 15.19 -3.30 10.90
CA VAL A 199 14.38 -4.01 11.89
C VAL A 199 14.37 -3.26 13.22
N ILE A 200 13.16 -2.94 13.68
CA ILE A 200 12.90 -2.42 15.02
C ILE A 200 12.49 -3.60 15.90
N ASP A 201 13.36 -3.93 16.86
CA ASP A 201 13.13 -5.00 17.81
C ASP A 201 12.06 -4.65 18.86
N ALA A 202 11.49 -5.67 19.50
CA ALA A 202 10.39 -5.56 20.46
C ALA A 202 10.75 -4.92 21.82
N GLY A 203 11.85 -4.15 21.88
CA GLY A 203 12.24 -3.40 23.07
C GLY A 203 11.35 -2.16 23.35
N CYS A 204 10.56 -1.74 22.35
CA CYS A 204 9.56 -0.68 22.48
C CYS A 204 8.14 -1.26 22.32
N ILE A 205 7.12 -0.57 22.83
CA ILE A 205 5.71 -0.98 22.68
C ILE A 205 5.14 -0.54 21.33
N ASP A 206 5.65 0.58 20.81
CA ASP A 206 5.21 1.25 19.58
C ASP A 206 6.42 1.98 18.98
N PHE A 207 6.59 1.88 17.66
CA PHE A 207 7.59 2.62 16.92
C PHE A 207 6.94 3.83 16.24
N ALA A 208 7.27 5.03 16.72
CA ALA A 208 6.64 6.25 16.25
C ALA A 208 7.43 6.91 15.10
N ILE A 209 6.74 7.30 14.03
CA ILE A 209 7.29 8.06 12.91
C ILE A 209 6.58 9.41 12.81
N GLY A 210 7.38 10.47 12.80
CA GLY A 210 6.89 11.84 12.72
C GLY A 210 6.17 12.31 13.98
N LYS A 211 5.77 13.57 13.93
CA LYS A 211 4.92 14.24 14.91
C LYS A 211 4.02 15.19 14.16
N LYS A 212 2.93 15.59 14.81
CA LYS A 212 1.98 16.52 14.22
C LYS A 212 2.67 17.79 13.73
N GLY A 213 2.46 18.13 12.46
CA GLY A 213 3.01 19.33 11.84
C GLY A 213 4.48 19.20 11.44
N ASN A 214 5.10 18.04 11.64
CA ASN A 214 6.42 17.74 11.11
C ASN A 214 6.30 16.99 9.78
N LEU A 215 7.17 17.39 8.85
CA LEU A 215 7.42 16.69 7.60
C LEU A 215 8.67 15.84 7.76
N ILE A 216 8.54 14.56 7.42
CA ILE A 216 9.66 13.66 7.15
C ILE A 216 9.70 13.43 5.65
N GLU A 217 10.83 13.78 5.03
CA GLU A 217 11.11 13.45 3.64
C GLU A 217 12.03 12.22 3.61
N TYR A 218 11.55 11.11 3.05
CA TYR A 218 12.37 9.92 2.90
C TYR A 218 12.97 9.85 1.49
N LYS A 219 14.19 9.31 1.39
CA LYS A 219 14.84 9.04 0.12
C LYS A 219 15.65 7.75 0.13
N GLY A 220 15.86 7.18 -1.05
CA GLY A 220 16.73 6.04 -1.23
C GLY A 220 18.21 6.37 -0.99
N LYS A 221 18.98 5.43 -0.43
CA LYS A 221 20.44 5.54 -0.41
C LYS A 221 20.99 5.28 -1.81
N ALA A 222 21.74 6.24 -2.36
CA ALA A 222 22.48 6.03 -3.59
C ALA A 222 23.65 5.06 -3.37
N VAL A 223 23.68 3.96 -4.11
CA VAL A 223 24.79 2.99 -4.14
C VAL A 223 25.11 2.73 -5.60
N GLU A 224 26.36 3.00 -6.00
CA GLU A 224 26.82 2.83 -7.39
C GLU A 224 25.93 3.53 -8.44
N GLY A 225 25.37 4.69 -8.08
CA GLY A 225 24.49 5.48 -8.95
C GLY A 225 23.04 5.01 -9.02
N THR A 226 22.66 3.97 -8.26
CA THR A 226 21.27 3.50 -8.16
C THR A 226 20.68 3.90 -6.80
N MET A 227 19.48 4.50 -6.81
CA MET A 227 18.72 4.78 -5.59
C MET A 227 18.12 3.49 -5.06
N ARG A 228 18.58 3.04 -3.89
CA ARG A 228 18.06 1.84 -3.25
C ARG A 228 16.82 2.15 -2.43
N LYS A 229 15.85 1.23 -2.49
CA LYS A 229 14.59 1.28 -1.75
C LYS A 229 14.79 0.78 -0.32
N GLY A 230 13.95 1.22 0.61
CA GLY A 230 14.06 0.84 2.02
C GLY A 230 12.76 0.37 2.63
N THR A 231 12.86 -0.54 3.59
CA THR A 231 11.73 -1.07 4.37
C THR A 231 12.04 -0.97 5.86
N ILE A 232 11.10 -0.44 6.63
CA ILE A 232 11.13 -0.51 8.09
C ILE A 232 10.19 -1.63 8.54
N VAL A 233 10.75 -2.61 9.23
CA VAL A 233 10.04 -3.73 9.84
C VAL A 233 10.00 -3.49 11.34
N SER A 234 8.80 -3.40 11.92
CA SER A 234 8.64 -3.35 13.37
C SER A 234 8.05 -4.66 13.87
N LYS A 235 8.70 -5.25 14.88
CA LYS A 235 8.17 -6.40 15.63
C LYS A 235 6.98 -6.03 16.54
N VAL A 236 6.68 -4.73 16.62
CA VAL A 236 5.55 -4.16 17.37
C VAL A 236 4.70 -3.30 16.45
N ASP A 237 3.84 -2.46 17.03
CA ASP A 237 3.04 -1.53 16.25
C ASP A 237 3.93 -0.45 15.61
N ILE A 238 3.46 0.13 14.50
CA ILE A 238 4.04 1.35 13.93
C ILE A 238 2.96 2.43 13.98
N SER A 239 3.31 3.62 14.48
CA SER A 239 2.41 4.77 14.52
C SER A 239 3.00 5.96 13.76
N VAL A 240 2.27 6.48 12.77
CA VAL A 240 2.69 7.64 11.96
C VAL A 240 1.85 8.86 12.34
N HIS A 241 2.50 9.87 12.91
CA HIS A 241 1.88 11.06 13.49
C HIS A 241 2.18 12.36 12.72
N GLY A 242 3.00 12.30 11.67
CA GLY A 242 3.37 13.45 10.83
C GLY A 242 3.23 13.16 9.33
N ASP A 243 3.61 14.14 8.52
CA ASP A 243 3.73 13.94 7.07
C ASP A 243 4.94 13.05 6.78
N LEU A 244 4.76 12.07 5.90
CA LEU A 244 5.79 11.12 5.50
C LEU A 244 5.80 11.02 3.98
N LEU A 245 6.65 11.79 3.32
CA LEU A 245 6.65 11.96 1.87
C LEU A 245 7.95 11.49 1.25
N ALA A 246 7.88 10.96 0.02
CA ALA A 246 9.07 10.81 -0.80
C ALA A 246 9.71 12.18 -1.01
N LYS A 247 11.03 12.25 -0.94
CA LYS A 247 11.76 13.50 -1.18
C LYS A 247 11.62 13.94 -2.64
N ASP A 248 11.90 13.03 -3.56
CA ASP A 248 11.86 13.27 -4.99
C ASP A 248 10.57 12.68 -5.60
N LEU A 249 10.62 11.43 -6.10
CA LEU A 249 9.52 10.82 -6.86
C LEU A 249 9.20 9.40 -6.38
N PHE A 250 7.94 9.17 -6.02
CA PHE A 250 7.37 7.86 -5.70
C PHE A 250 6.62 7.28 -6.91
N PRO A 251 6.69 5.98 -7.20
CA PRO A 251 7.43 4.93 -6.51
C PRO A 251 8.73 4.53 -7.23
N THR A 252 9.31 5.39 -8.08
CA THR A 252 10.48 5.00 -8.89
C THR A 252 11.82 5.35 -8.26
N THR A 253 11.92 6.53 -7.63
CA THR A 253 13.19 7.06 -7.11
C THR A 253 13.30 6.81 -5.62
N ASP A 254 12.28 7.23 -4.88
CA ASP A 254 12.22 7.11 -3.42
C ASP A 254 11.03 6.25 -3.04
N VAL A 255 11.31 5.11 -2.41
CA VAL A 255 10.29 4.14 -1.98
C VAL A 255 10.57 3.69 -0.56
N LEU A 256 9.54 3.80 0.28
CA LEU A 256 9.56 3.35 1.66
C LEU A 256 8.45 2.32 1.89
N GLY A 257 8.84 1.18 2.46
CA GLY A 257 7.93 0.17 2.97
C GLY A 257 7.84 0.24 4.49
N LEU A 258 6.64 0.08 5.05
CA LEU A 258 6.42 -0.12 6.47
C LEU A 258 5.74 -1.47 6.69
N ILE A 259 6.35 -2.32 7.52
CA ILE A 259 5.84 -3.65 7.87
C ILE A 259 5.68 -3.70 9.39
N ALA A 260 4.45 -3.81 9.87
CA ALA A 260 4.15 -4.03 11.27
C ALA A 260 3.75 -5.49 11.51
N TYR A 261 4.38 -6.14 12.49
CA TYR A 261 4.00 -7.50 12.93
C TYR A 261 2.61 -7.54 13.57
N ARG A 262 2.06 -6.38 13.92
CA ARG A 262 0.77 -6.22 14.58
C ARG A 262 -0.03 -5.15 13.86
N ASP A 263 -0.13 -3.96 14.44
CA ASP A 263 -0.97 -2.88 13.94
C ASP A 263 -0.13 -1.74 13.33
N LEU A 264 -0.67 -1.14 12.27
CA LEU A 264 -0.16 0.10 11.70
C LEU A 264 -1.21 1.20 11.93
N ASN A 265 -0.80 2.26 12.62
CA ASN A 265 -1.66 3.35 13.05
C ASN A 265 -1.28 4.64 12.32
N LEU A 266 -2.10 5.05 11.36
CA LEU A 266 -1.88 6.24 10.55
C LEU A 266 -2.81 7.37 11.03
N ALA A 267 -2.22 8.44 11.56
CA ALA A 267 -2.95 9.62 12.04
C ALA A 267 -3.98 9.36 13.17
N THR A 268 -3.71 8.38 14.03
CA THR A 268 -4.63 8.01 15.11
C THR A 268 -4.47 8.87 16.37
N GLY A 269 -3.36 9.61 16.50
CA GLY A 269 -3.03 10.41 17.66
C GLY A 269 -3.86 11.68 17.82
N PRO A 270 -3.81 12.34 18.99
CA PRO A 270 -4.57 13.56 19.25
C PRO A 270 -4.21 14.69 18.28
N GLY A 271 -5.17 15.07 17.43
CA GLY A 271 -5.01 16.17 16.49
C GLY A 271 -4.22 15.85 15.22
N ASP A 272 -3.84 14.59 15.00
CA ASP A 272 -3.25 14.12 13.73
C ASP A 272 -4.31 14.15 12.63
N SER A 273 -4.35 15.18 11.81
CA SER A 273 -5.35 15.33 10.75
C SER A 273 -4.73 16.10 9.60
N GLN A 274 -5.23 15.89 8.38
CA GLN A 274 -4.69 16.55 7.18
C GLN A 274 -3.23 16.17 6.90
N LEU A 275 -2.82 14.99 7.37
CA LEU A 275 -1.51 14.43 7.11
C LEU A 275 -1.43 13.86 5.69
N LYS A 276 -0.23 13.85 5.13
CA LYS A 276 0.08 13.31 3.81
C LYS A 276 1.14 12.23 3.94
N MET A 277 0.89 11.05 3.38
CA MET A 277 1.77 9.90 3.51
C MET A 277 1.98 9.23 2.14
N MET A 278 3.19 8.76 1.88
CA MET A 278 3.56 8.00 0.68
C MET A 278 4.29 6.72 1.11
N GLY A 279 3.91 5.56 0.56
CA GLY A 279 4.62 4.32 0.87
C GLY A 279 3.85 3.04 0.56
N ALA A 280 4.53 1.91 0.76
CA ALA A 280 3.92 0.59 0.80
C ALA A 280 3.71 0.18 2.26
N PHE A 281 2.47 -0.14 2.64
CA PHE A 281 2.11 -0.34 4.04
C PHE A 281 1.54 -1.74 4.26
N TYR A 282 2.19 -2.50 5.13
CA TYR A 282 1.78 -3.83 5.52
C TYR A 282 1.57 -3.91 7.04
N ALA A 283 0.48 -4.52 7.48
CA ALA A 283 0.27 -4.91 8.87
C ALA A 283 -0.29 -6.33 8.92
N GLN A 284 0.28 -7.20 9.76
CA GLN A 284 -0.21 -8.57 9.90
C GLN A 284 -1.65 -8.63 10.44
N ASN A 285 -2.04 -7.68 11.31
CA ASN A 285 -3.34 -7.68 11.97
C ASN A 285 -4.26 -6.58 11.42
N LYS A 286 -3.87 -5.31 11.58
CA LYS A 286 -4.76 -4.19 11.24
C LYS A 286 -4.04 -2.93 10.81
N ILE A 287 -4.49 -2.31 9.73
CA ILE A 287 -4.17 -0.91 9.40
C ILE A 287 -5.34 -0.03 9.84
N THR A 288 -5.08 0.93 10.71
CA THR A 288 -6.05 1.97 11.11
C THR A 288 -5.61 3.30 10.54
N SER A 289 -6.43 3.92 9.70
CA SER A 289 -6.20 5.29 9.20
C SER A 289 -7.41 6.14 9.53
N ARG A 290 -7.23 7.24 10.26
CA ARG A 290 -8.36 8.04 10.79
C ARG A 290 -8.27 9.48 10.38
N LYS A 291 -9.42 10.11 10.14
CA LYS A 291 -9.58 11.53 9.80
C LYS A 291 -9.18 11.83 8.35
N GLN A 292 -9.32 13.10 7.98
CA GLN A 292 -9.10 13.62 6.63
C GLN A 292 -7.60 13.67 6.29
N ASN A 293 -6.96 12.52 6.10
CA ASN A 293 -5.57 12.44 5.62
C ASN A 293 -5.55 11.91 4.20
N GLN A 294 -4.42 12.07 3.52
CA GLN A 294 -4.20 11.54 2.18
C GLN A 294 -3.01 10.60 2.17
N ILE A 295 -3.20 9.40 1.63
CA ILE A 295 -2.16 8.38 1.49
C ILE A 295 -2.00 8.04 0.00
N ALA A 296 -0.77 8.01 -0.49
CA ALA A 296 -0.41 7.49 -1.81
C ALA A 296 0.37 6.20 -1.63
N GLY A 297 -0.12 5.13 -2.26
CA GLY A 297 0.46 3.81 -2.23
C GLY A 297 -0.57 2.76 -1.85
N THR A 298 -0.13 1.71 -1.16
CA THR A 298 -0.91 0.48 -1.03
C THR A 298 -0.95 0.01 0.42
N PHE A 299 -2.13 -0.42 0.87
CA PHE A 299 -2.34 -1.09 2.14
C PHE A 299 -2.54 -2.59 1.92
N VAL A 300 -1.83 -3.42 2.69
CA VAL A 300 -2.03 -4.86 2.75
C VAL A 300 -2.15 -5.26 4.22
N SER A 301 -3.32 -5.75 4.62
CA SER A 301 -3.59 -6.11 6.02
C SER A 301 -4.78 -7.06 6.12
N ASP A 302 -4.80 -7.87 7.17
CA ASP A 302 -5.93 -8.76 7.47
C ASP A 302 -7.21 -7.95 7.73
N ASN A 303 -7.08 -6.83 8.46
CA ASN A 303 -8.19 -5.91 8.70
C ASN A 303 -7.80 -4.46 8.37
N PHE A 304 -8.80 -3.65 8.01
CA PHE A 304 -8.66 -2.20 7.85
C PHE A 304 -9.77 -1.46 8.59
N ASP A 305 -9.41 -0.39 9.31
CA ASP A 305 -10.34 0.54 9.98
C ASP A 305 -10.07 1.97 9.49
N MET A 306 -11.00 2.51 8.72
CA MET A 306 -10.91 3.86 8.14
C MET A 306 -11.62 4.94 8.99
N GLY A 307 -12.14 4.56 10.16
CA GLY A 307 -12.83 5.44 11.08
C GLY A 307 -14.07 6.13 10.51
N ILE A 308 -14.50 7.22 11.18
CA ILE A 308 -15.73 7.96 10.84
C ILE A 308 -15.47 9.08 9.83
N ASN A 309 -14.28 9.70 9.92
CA ASN A 309 -13.82 10.73 9.00
C ASN A 309 -12.85 10.04 8.04
N VAL A 310 -13.34 9.67 6.86
CA VAL A 310 -12.66 8.72 5.97
C VAL A 310 -11.44 9.39 5.32
N PRO A 311 -10.23 8.79 5.43
CA PRO A 311 -9.04 9.22 4.71
C PRO A 311 -9.18 8.93 3.21
N LYS A 312 -8.41 9.64 2.37
CA LYS A 312 -8.28 9.30 0.96
C LYS A 312 -7.03 8.45 0.75
N ILE A 313 -7.18 7.31 0.08
CA ILE A 313 -6.07 6.41 -0.26
C ILE A 313 -6.03 6.31 -1.79
N PHE A 314 -4.88 6.63 -2.36
CA PHE A 314 -4.66 6.67 -3.79
C PHE A 314 -3.61 5.62 -4.15
N GLN A 315 -4.00 4.61 -4.92
CA GLN A 315 -3.06 3.63 -5.45
C GLN A 315 -2.09 4.32 -6.42
N VAL A 316 -0.80 3.97 -6.38
CA VAL A 316 0.21 4.55 -7.28
C VAL A 316 0.70 3.49 -8.26
N PRO A 317 0.27 3.54 -9.53
CA PRO A 317 0.73 2.61 -10.56
C PRO A 317 2.26 2.61 -10.66
N GLY A 318 2.84 1.43 -10.86
CA GLY A 318 4.28 1.22 -10.90
C GLY A 318 4.87 0.82 -9.56
N LEU A 319 4.15 0.95 -8.44
CA LEU A 319 4.63 0.48 -7.13
C LEU A 319 4.79 -1.03 -7.11
N GLU A 320 3.91 -1.78 -7.80
CA GLU A 320 4.00 -3.23 -7.93
C GLU A 320 5.32 -3.70 -8.57
N ASN A 321 5.89 -2.88 -9.47
CA ASN A 321 7.19 -3.11 -10.10
C ASN A 321 8.35 -2.50 -9.30
N ASN A 322 8.04 -1.74 -8.25
CA ASN A 322 9.01 -1.00 -7.47
C ASN A 322 8.91 -1.22 -5.97
N LEU A 323 8.35 -2.36 -5.55
CA LEU A 323 8.19 -2.67 -4.14
C LEU A 323 9.53 -2.58 -3.40
N PRO A 324 9.55 -2.03 -2.18
CA PRO A 324 10.74 -2.02 -1.36
C PRO A 324 11.06 -3.46 -0.89
N PRO A 325 12.32 -3.75 -0.53
CA PRO A 325 12.76 -5.12 -0.27
C PRO A 325 12.02 -5.74 0.92
N GLY A 326 11.68 -7.02 0.81
CA GLY A 326 11.07 -7.78 1.90
C GLY A 326 9.56 -7.60 2.05
N MET A 327 8.86 -6.81 1.23
CA MET A 327 7.40 -6.67 1.36
C MET A 327 6.66 -8.02 1.19
N PRO A 328 5.76 -8.38 2.12
CA PRO A 328 4.91 -9.56 1.97
C PRO A 328 4.01 -9.48 0.74
N GLY A 329 3.87 -10.60 0.03
CA GLY A 329 3.05 -10.68 -1.19
C GLY A 329 3.70 -10.09 -2.44
N ALA A 330 5.01 -9.77 -2.41
CA ALA A 330 5.72 -9.22 -3.55
C ALA A 330 6.00 -10.26 -4.68
N THR A 331 5.82 -11.56 -4.41
CA THR A 331 6.00 -12.62 -5.42
C THR A 331 4.94 -12.51 -6.51
N ILE A 332 5.36 -12.52 -7.78
CA ILE A 332 4.45 -12.41 -8.93
C ILE A 332 3.69 -13.73 -9.13
N THR A 333 2.36 -13.65 -9.09
CA THR A 333 1.46 -14.76 -9.46
C THR A 333 0.98 -14.58 -10.89
N TYR A 334 1.34 -15.53 -11.78
CA TYR A 334 0.83 -15.57 -13.15
C TYR A 334 -0.47 -16.36 -13.22
N THR A 335 -1.52 -15.75 -13.75
CA THR A 335 -2.78 -16.42 -14.09
C THR A 335 -2.92 -16.47 -15.61
N MET A 336 -3.27 -17.64 -16.15
CA MET A 336 -3.52 -17.82 -17.58
C MET A 336 -5.00 -18.14 -17.79
N TYR A 337 -5.67 -17.33 -18.61
CA TYR A 337 -7.04 -17.57 -19.03
C TYR A 337 -7.04 -18.08 -20.47
N THR A 338 -7.71 -19.21 -20.71
CA THR A 338 -7.98 -19.69 -22.07
C THR A 338 -9.26 -19.06 -22.58
N SER A 339 -9.18 -18.26 -23.65
CA SER A 339 -10.34 -17.82 -24.42
C SER A 339 -10.55 -18.74 -25.61
N ASN A 340 -11.74 -19.36 -25.69
CA ASN A 340 -12.12 -20.18 -26.84
C ASN A 340 -12.84 -19.32 -27.88
N TRP A 341 -12.48 -19.51 -29.14
CA TRP A 341 -13.15 -18.91 -30.30
C TRP A 341 -13.77 -20.02 -31.14
N HIS A 342 -15.02 -19.84 -31.54
CA HIS A 342 -15.71 -20.74 -32.47
C HIS A 342 -16.18 -19.93 -33.67
N GLU A 343 -15.88 -20.41 -34.87
CA GLU A 343 -16.40 -19.86 -36.11
C GLU A 343 -17.87 -20.26 -36.25
N VAL A 344 -18.75 -19.28 -36.41
CA VAL A 344 -20.18 -19.52 -36.68
C VAL A 344 -20.37 -19.34 -38.18
N HIS A 345 -20.62 -20.44 -38.90
CA HIS A 345 -21.06 -20.37 -40.29
C HIS A 345 -22.57 -20.16 -40.31
N GLU A 346 -23.02 -19.06 -40.95
CA GLU A 346 -24.43 -18.79 -41.26
C GLU A 346 -25.01 -19.76 -42.30
#